data_AF-A0A0G1H1A8-F1
#
_entry.id   AF-A0A0G1H1A8-F1
#
_cell.length_a   1.000
_cell.length_b   1.000
_cell.length_c   1.000
_cell.angle_alpha   90.00
_cell.angle_beta   90.00
_cell.angle_gamma   90.00
#
_symmetry.space_group_name_H-M   'P 1'
#
loop_
_entity.id
_entity.type
_entity.pdbx_description
1 polymer ?
#
loop_
_entity_poly.entity_id
_entity_poly.type
_entity_poly.pdbx_seq_one_letter_code
_entity_poly.pdbx_strand_id
1 'polypeptide(L)'
;MEVPISPVSGPSSPTPRIKTYEIFFCHVLILALMNLFTIKVASDSLVTDNKYFLKFYKIRKRGKIIESRYPGLYAGIVTMGIFGTLTCKSGMRALKKNRIFFHFWSDAMLTGMRPCKLCKPVKLCRAEKALKQKLKTDV
;
A
#
# COMPACT_ATOMS: atom_id res chain seq x y z
N MET A 1 -78.30 -22.41 -3.05
CA MET A 1 -78.74 -23.82 -3.17
C MET A 1 -77.57 -24.67 -2.71
N GLU A 2 -77.81 -25.54 -1.72
CA GLU A 2 -76.96 -26.67 -1.35
C GLU A 2 -76.66 -27.50 -2.62
N VAL A 3 -75.55 -28.23 -2.81
CA VAL A 3 -74.96 -29.35 -2.05
C VAL A 3 -73.59 -29.68 -2.74
N PRO A 4 -72.87 -30.81 -2.49
CA PRO A 4 -72.36 -31.42 -1.28
C PRO A 4 -70.82 -31.55 -1.29
N ILE A 5 -70.29 -31.87 -0.11
CA ILE A 5 -68.99 -32.48 0.12
C ILE A 5 -69.07 -33.96 -0.29
N SER A 6 -68.06 -34.49 -0.97
CA SER A 6 -67.78 -35.92 -0.98
C SER A 6 -66.30 -36.16 -0.67
N PRO A 7 -65.96 -37.11 0.22
CA PRO A 7 -64.60 -37.34 0.67
C PRO A 7 -63.88 -38.32 -0.27
N VAL A 8 -62.58 -38.11 -0.51
CA VAL A 8 -61.69 -39.15 -1.05
C VAL A 8 -60.58 -39.42 -0.06
N SER A 9 -60.48 -40.70 0.26
CA SER A 9 -59.67 -41.39 1.22
C SER A 9 -58.24 -41.69 0.76
N GLY A 10 -57.30 -41.64 1.71
CA GLY A 10 -56.16 -42.58 1.81
C GLY A 10 -54.82 -42.15 1.20
N PRO A 11 -53.73 -42.89 1.49
CA PRO A 11 -53.23 -43.17 2.83
C PRO A 11 -51.74 -42.79 3.01
N SER A 12 -51.32 -42.90 4.26
CA SER A 12 -50.05 -42.51 4.87
C SER A 12 -48.82 -43.36 4.51
N SER A 13 -47.66 -42.69 4.67
CA SER A 13 -46.30 -43.19 4.98
C SER A 13 -45.40 -43.57 3.78
N PRO A 14 -44.06 -43.55 3.88
CA PRO A 14 -43.21 -43.49 5.08
C PRO A 14 -42.22 -42.31 5.14
N THR A 15 -41.92 -41.84 6.35
CA THR A 15 -40.82 -40.91 6.61
C THR A 15 -39.47 -41.65 6.55
N PRO A 16 -38.43 -41.08 5.92
CA PRO A 16 -37.10 -41.67 5.93
C PRO A 16 -36.46 -41.53 7.32
N ARG A 17 -36.14 -42.68 7.92
CA ARG A 17 -35.37 -42.79 9.17
C ARG A 17 -33.90 -42.48 8.87
N ILE A 18 -33.55 -41.20 8.87
CA ILE A 18 -32.17 -40.74 8.70
C ILE A 18 -31.38 -41.23 9.93
N LYS A 19 -30.37 -42.07 9.69
CA LYS A 19 -29.55 -42.65 10.73
C LYS A 19 -28.70 -41.53 11.34
N THR A 20 -28.88 -41.28 12.64
CA THR A 20 -28.29 -40.16 13.38
C THR A 20 -26.77 -40.06 13.28
N TYR A 21 -26.06 -41.18 13.05
CA TYR A 21 -24.60 -41.19 12.94
C TYR A 21 -24.06 -40.48 11.68
N GLU A 22 -24.82 -40.45 10.59
CA GLU A 22 -24.44 -39.74 9.35
C GLU A 22 -24.44 -38.21 9.57
N ILE A 23 -25.37 -37.72 10.40
CA ILE A 23 -25.48 -36.30 10.75
C ILE A 23 -24.29 -35.89 11.64
N PHE A 24 -23.92 -36.73 12.60
CA PHE A 24 -22.75 -36.47 13.45
C PHE A 24 -21.45 -36.44 12.66
N PHE A 25 -21.26 -37.37 11.73
CA PHE A 25 -20.05 -37.42 10.90
C PHE A 25 -19.94 -36.18 10.00
N CYS A 26 -21.06 -35.75 9.43
CA CYS A 26 -21.13 -34.55 8.61
C CYS A 26 -20.85 -33.28 9.44
N HIS A 27 -21.38 -33.17 10.66
CA HIS A 27 -21.15 -32.01 11.51
C HIS A 27 -19.70 -31.90 12.00
N VAL A 28 -19.06 -33.02 12.34
CA VAL A 28 -17.64 -33.05 12.72
C VAL A 28 -16.75 -32.68 11.52
N LEU A 29 -17.08 -33.17 10.32
CA LEU A 29 -16.36 -32.82 9.09
C LEU A 29 -16.54 -31.34 8.75
N ILE A 30 -17.75 -30.79 8.86
CA ILE A 30 -18.03 -29.37 8.62
C ILE A 30 -17.26 -28.48 9.62
N LEU A 31 -17.29 -28.81 10.91
CA LEU A 31 -16.54 -28.07 11.93
C LEU A 31 -15.02 -28.13 11.68
N ALA A 32 -14.48 -29.28 11.26
CA ALA A 32 -13.08 -29.44 10.92
C ALA A 32 -12.68 -28.62 9.69
N LEU A 33 -13.53 -28.60 8.65
CA LEU A 33 -13.30 -27.79 7.44
C LEU A 33 -13.38 -26.28 7.72
N MET A 34 -14.31 -25.84 8.58
CA MET A 34 -14.40 -24.45 9.02
C MET A 34 -13.18 -24.03 9.85
N ASN A 35 -12.68 -24.91 10.73
CA ASN A 35 -11.46 -24.63 11.50
C ASN A 35 -10.22 -24.55 10.59
N LEU A 36 -10.09 -25.45 9.62
CA LEU A 36 -8.96 -25.42 8.68
C LEU A 36 -8.99 -24.18 7.77
N PHE A 37 -10.19 -23.75 7.35
CA PHE A 37 -10.37 -22.53 6.56
C PHE A 37 -9.98 -21.28 7.36
N THR A 38 -10.38 -21.19 8.64
CA THR A 38 -10.00 -20.05 9.49
C THR A 38 -8.49 -19.96 9.74
N ILE A 39 -7.80 -21.10 9.91
CA ILE A 39 -6.33 -21.14 10.08
C ILE A 39 -5.61 -20.65 8.81
N LYS A 40 -6.09 -21.04 7.61
CA LYS A 40 -5.51 -20.59 6.34
C LYS A 40 -5.63 -19.07 6.17
N VAL A 41 -6.80 -18.50 6.49
CA VAL A 41 -7.05 -17.05 6.37
C VAL A 41 -6.14 -16.23 7.31
N ALA A 42 -5.84 -16.73 8.50
CA ALA A 42 -4.95 -16.05 9.46
C ALA A 42 -3.49 -15.97 8.98
N SER A 43 -2.99 -17.00 8.28
CA SER A 43 -1.60 -17.03 7.81
C SER A 43 -1.34 -16.15 6.57
N ASP A 44 -2.33 -16.02 5.67
CA ASP A 44 -2.19 -15.20 4.46
C ASP A 44 -2.18 -13.68 4.76
N SER A 45 -2.71 -13.26 5.91
CA SER A 45 -2.76 -11.85 6.33
C SER A 45 -1.40 -11.29 6.79
N LEU A 46 -0.43 -12.13 7.17
CA LEU A 46 0.90 -11.66 7.63
C LEU A 46 1.95 -11.56 6.50
N VAL A 47 1.61 -11.99 5.27
CA VAL A 47 2.59 -12.16 4.17
C VAL A 47 2.65 -10.95 3.23
N THR A 48 1.81 -9.93 3.40
CA THR A 48 1.69 -8.84 2.40
C THR A 48 2.44 -7.53 2.70
N ASP A 49 3.25 -7.44 3.76
CA ASP A 49 3.87 -6.14 4.11
C ASP A 49 5.39 -6.03 3.89
N ASN A 50 6.11 -7.12 3.60
CA ASN A 50 7.57 -7.13 3.69
C ASN A 50 8.36 -6.95 2.38
N LYS A 51 7.71 -6.54 1.28
CA LYS A 51 8.41 -6.30 0.00
C LYS A 51 8.94 -4.87 -0.17
N TYR A 52 8.43 -3.90 0.60
CA TYR A 52 8.68 -2.47 0.37
C TYR A 52 9.58 -1.80 1.42
N PHE A 53 9.97 -2.51 2.47
CA PHE A 53 10.70 -1.95 3.62
C PHE A 53 12.23 -1.80 3.42
N LEU A 54 12.81 -2.42 2.40
CA LEU A 54 14.26 -2.50 2.19
C LEU A 54 14.81 -1.61 1.07
N LYS A 55 14.08 -0.55 0.68
CA LYS A 55 14.55 0.35 -0.38
C LYS A 55 15.34 1.53 0.20
N PHE A 56 16.65 1.50 -0.01
CA PHE A 56 17.54 2.60 0.32
C PHE A 56 17.73 3.54 -0.88
N TYR A 57 17.73 4.84 -0.61
CA TYR A 57 17.98 5.91 -1.56
C TYR A 57 19.34 6.53 -1.26
N LYS A 58 20.16 6.69 -2.30
CA LYS A 58 21.42 7.42 -2.25
C LYS A 58 21.13 8.91 -2.37
N ILE A 59 21.36 9.66 -1.30
CA ILE A 59 21.07 11.08 -1.20
C ILE A 59 22.38 11.85 -1.12
N ARG A 60 22.50 12.92 -1.90
CA ARG A 60 23.61 13.87 -1.74
C ARG A 60 23.24 14.91 -0.70
N LYS A 61 24.07 15.03 0.34
CA LYS A 61 23.93 16.03 1.40
C LYS A 61 25.30 16.65 1.65
N ARG A 62 25.43 17.96 1.46
CA ARG A 62 26.69 18.71 1.67
C ARG A 62 27.94 18.03 1.05
N GLY A 63 27.81 17.53 -0.17
CA GLY A 63 28.91 16.86 -0.90
C GLY A 63 29.17 15.41 -0.52
N LYS A 64 28.54 14.87 0.54
CA LYS A 64 28.62 13.45 0.92
C LYS A 64 27.40 12.67 0.41
N ILE A 65 27.57 11.39 0.15
CA ILE A 65 26.47 10.47 -0.18
C ILE A 65 26.03 9.78 1.10
N ILE A 66 24.75 9.87 1.43
CA ILE A 66 24.12 9.25 2.59
C ILE A 66 23.03 8.31 2.10
N GLU A 67 22.90 7.16 2.74
CA GLU A 67 21.81 6.23 2.49
C GLU A 67 20.64 6.55 3.43
N SER A 68 19.43 6.66 2.86
CA SER A 68 18.21 6.93 3.63
C SER A 68 17.07 6.08 3.12
N ARG A 69 16.12 5.77 4.00
CA ARG A 69 14.89 5.05 3.63
C ARG A 69 13.91 5.93 2.84
N TYR A 70 14.08 7.25 2.92
CA TYR A 70 13.20 8.20 2.25
C TYR A 70 13.95 8.91 1.13
N PRO A 71 13.35 9.11 -0.06
CA PRO A 71 14.00 9.76 -1.20
C PRO A 71 14.25 11.27 -1.01
N GLY A 72 13.86 11.87 0.11
CA GLY A 72 13.97 13.32 0.33
C GLY A 72 12.84 14.11 -0.34
N LEU A 73 13.05 15.40 -0.57
CA LEU A 73 12.04 16.32 -1.12
C LEU A 73 12.28 16.63 -2.61
N TYR A 74 13.53 16.52 -3.06
CA TYR A 74 13.93 16.91 -4.41
C TYR A 74 14.66 15.77 -5.12
N ALA A 75 14.51 15.71 -6.44
CA ALA A 75 15.26 14.81 -7.32
C ALA A 75 15.94 15.60 -8.44
N GLY A 76 17.18 15.26 -8.72
CA GLY A 76 18.00 15.78 -9.79
C GLY A 76 18.24 14.77 -10.91
N ILE A 77 18.43 15.28 -12.13
CA ILE A 77 18.87 14.54 -13.30
C ILE A 77 20.30 15.00 -13.63
N VAL A 78 21.29 14.13 -13.45
CA VAL A 78 22.71 14.46 -13.64
C VAL A 78 23.00 14.92 -15.05
N THR A 79 22.48 14.19 -16.05
CA THR A 79 22.77 14.45 -17.47
C THR A 79 22.27 15.81 -17.95
N MET A 80 21.17 16.31 -17.40
CA MET A 80 20.64 17.63 -17.77
C MET A 80 21.09 18.74 -16.82
N GLY A 81 21.69 18.39 -15.68
CA GLY A 81 22.03 19.32 -14.61
C GLY A 81 20.81 20.00 -13.98
N ILE A 82 19.62 19.37 -14.02
CA ILE A 82 18.36 19.97 -13.54
C ILE A 82 17.88 19.25 -12.29
N PHE A 83 17.36 19.97 -11.30
CA PHE A 83 16.63 19.39 -10.17
C PHE A 83 15.20 19.90 -10.03
N GLY A 84 14.33 19.08 -9.45
CA GLY A 84 12.90 19.30 -9.36
C GLY A 84 12.24 18.53 -8.22
N THR A 85 10.91 18.57 -8.19
CA THR A 85 10.10 17.78 -7.26
C THR A 85 10.11 16.30 -7.63
N LEU A 86 9.87 15.41 -6.66
CA LEU A 86 9.76 13.97 -6.90
C LEU A 86 8.67 13.60 -7.92
N THR A 87 7.61 14.41 -7.99
CA THR A 87 6.45 14.25 -8.87
C THR A 87 6.64 14.87 -10.26
N CYS A 88 7.83 15.40 -10.56
CA CYS A 88 8.08 16.07 -11.83
C CYS A 88 8.05 15.07 -13.00
N LYS A 89 7.19 15.31 -14.00
CA LYS A 89 7.07 14.48 -15.22
C LYS A 89 8.41 14.29 -15.94
N SER A 90 9.22 15.34 -16.07
CA SER A 90 10.55 15.26 -16.70
C SER A 90 11.52 14.43 -15.86
N GLY A 91 11.47 14.57 -14.53
CA GLY A 91 12.24 13.77 -13.59
C GLY A 91 11.89 12.29 -13.65
N MET A 92 10.60 11.97 -13.77
CA MET A 92 10.12 10.59 -13.79
C MET A 92 10.62 9.79 -15.00
N ARG A 93 10.78 10.45 -16.16
CA ARG A 93 11.32 9.82 -17.38
C ARG A 93 12.83 9.58 -17.33
N ALA A 94 13.55 10.18 -16.38
CA ALA A 94 15.00 10.01 -16.28
C ALA A 94 15.37 8.60 -15.80
N LEU A 95 16.41 8.04 -16.42
CA LEU A 95 17.02 6.76 -16.04
C LEU A 95 17.45 6.78 -14.57
N LYS A 96 17.25 5.66 -13.87
CA LYS A 96 17.58 5.53 -12.44
C LYS A 96 19.05 5.88 -12.13
N LYS A 97 19.98 5.47 -13.01
CA LYS A 97 21.42 5.77 -12.89
C LYS A 97 21.75 7.27 -12.90
N ASN A 98 20.92 8.07 -13.56
CA ASN A 98 21.13 9.52 -13.70
C ASN A 98 20.28 10.31 -12.69
N ARG A 99 19.59 9.63 -11.78
CA ARG A 99 18.72 10.27 -10.79
C ARG A 99 19.46 10.39 -9.47
N ILE A 100 19.56 11.61 -8.96
CA ILE A 100 20.11 11.91 -7.63
C ILE A 100 18.98 12.44 -6.76
N PHE A 101 19.02 12.12 -5.48
CA PHE A 101 18.05 12.60 -4.50
C PHE A 101 18.68 13.61 -3.56
N PHE A 102 17.89 14.61 -3.12
CA PHE A 102 18.30 15.64 -2.19
C PHE A 102 17.24 15.86 -1.12
N HIS A 103 17.68 16.04 0.14
CA HIS A 103 16.78 16.41 1.23
C HIS A 103 16.38 17.88 1.15
N PHE A 104 17.35 18.75 0.90
CA PHE A 104 17.15 20.19 0.98
C PHE A 104 17.48 20.89 -0.34
N TRP A 105 16.85 22.03 -0.55
CA TRP A 105 17.13 22.89 -1.71
C TRP A 105 18.61 23.26 -1.81
N SER A 106 19.24 23.57 -0.67
CA SER A 106 20.64 23.98 -0.63
C SER A 106 21.60 22.90 -1.12
N ASP A 107 21.32 21.63 -0.85
CA ASP A 107 22.18 20.52 -1.28
C ASP A 107 22.18 20.39 -2.81
N ALA A 108 21.03 20.61 -3.45
CA ALA A 108 20.92 20.60 -4.91
C ALA A 108 21.66 21.78 -5.55
N MET A 109 21.56 22.97 -4.94
CA MET A 109 22.27 24.17 -5.39
C MET A 109 23.79 24.04 -5.23
N LEU A 110 24.27 23.49 -4.11
CA LEU A 110 25.70 23.23 -3.88
C LEU A 110 26.30 22.27 -4.91
N THR A 111 25.47 21.41 -5.49
CA THR A 111 25.90 20.50 -6.57
C THR A 111 25.99 21.21 -7.93
N GLY A 112 25.63 22.50 -8.02
CA GLY A 112 25.65 23.27 -9.27
C GLY A 112 24.46 22.98 -10.20
N MET A 113 23.40 22.35 -9.70
CA MET A 113 22.23 22.01 -10.51
C MET A 113 21.24 23.18 -10.59
N ARG A 114 20.62 23.36 -11.76
CA ARG A 114 19.61 24.41 -11.97
C ARG A 114 18.20 23.92 -11.62
N PRO A 115 17.32 24.78 -11.08
CA PRO A 115 15.94 24.39 -10.80
C PRO A 115 15.17 24.17 -12.11
N CYS A 116 14.30 23.16 -12.10
CA CYS A 116 13.45 22.84 -13.23
C CYS A 116 12.44 23.95 -13.50
N LYS A 117 12.39 24.41 -14.76
CA LYS A 117 11.45 25.44 -15.21
C LYS A 117 9.98 25.00 -15.14
N LEU A 118 9.73 23.70 -15.30
CA LEU A 118 8.37 23.14 -15.36
C LEU A 118 7.76 22.98 -13.97
N CYS A 119 8.44 22.24 -13.07
CA CYS A 119 7.89 21.98 -11.74
C CYS A 119 8.10 23.12 -10.74
N LYS A 120 8.95 24.11 -11.07
CA LYS A 120 9.24 25.31 -10.26
C LYS A 120 9.37 24.96 -8.77
N PRO A 121 10.41 24.19 -8.39
CA PRO A 121 10.53 23.65 -7.04
C PRO A 121 10.72 24.73 -5.95
N VAL A 122 10.84 26.01 -6.33
CA VAL A 122 10.93 27.19 -5.45
C VAL A 122 9.78 27.24 -4.43
N LYS A 123 8.58 26.76 -4.79
CA LYS A 123 7.45 26.70 -3.84
C LYS A 123 7.77 25.83 -2.62
N LEU A 124 8.39 24.67 -2.84
CA LEU A 124 8.83 23.78 -1.75
C LEU A 124 9.96 24.41 -0.94
N CYS A 125 10.87 25.16 -1.58
CA CYS A 125 11.93 25.87 -0.87
C CYS A 125 11.36 26.89 0.14
N ARG A 126 10.29 27.61 -0.22
CA ARG A 126 9.60 28.52 0.71
C ARG A 126 8.94 27.78 1.87
N ALA A 127 8.24 26.67 1.59
CA ALA A 127 7.62 25.83 2.62
C ALA A 127 8.66 25.22 3.57
N GLU A 128 9.79 24.75 3.04
CA GLU A 128 10.92 24.21 3.81
C GLU A 128 11.50 25.26 4.77
N LYS A 129 11.69 26.50 4.30
CA LYS A 129 12.15 27.61 5.14
C LYS A 129 11.17 27.92 6.27
N ALA A 130 9.86 27.94 5.96
CA ALA A 130 8.83 28.17 6.97
C ALA A 130 8.81 27.07 8.05
N LEU A 131 8.96 25.80 7.67
CA LEU A 131 9.04 24.68 8.62
C LEU A 131 10.28 24.79 9.52
N LYS A 132 11.45 25.12 8.95
CA LYS A 132 12.67 25.32 9.74
C LYS A 132 12.54 26.45 10.75
N GLN A 133 11.81 27.51 10.39
CA GLN A 133 11.55 28.61 11.32
C GLN A 133 10.68 28.16 12.50
N LYS A 134 9.60 27.40 12.23
CA LYS A 134 8.72 26.85 13.28
C LYS A 134 9.47 25.93 14.24
N LEU A 135 10.24 24.98 13.70
CA LEU A 135 11.03 24.06 14.51
C LEU A 135 12.08 24.77 15.40
N LYS A 136 12.53 25.97 15.01
CA LYS A 136 13.48 26.77 15.79
C LYS A 136 12.82 27.57 16.90
N THR A 137 11.53 27.88 16.77
CA THR A 137 10.77 28.62 17.80
C THR A 137 10.22 27.72 18.90
N ASP A 138 10.19 26.41 18.68
CA ASP A 138 9.68 25.41 19.61
C ASP A 138 10.78 24.88 20.59
N VAL A 139 11.95 25.50 20.61
CA VAL A 139 13.11 25.18 21.48
C VAL A 139 13.49 26.43 22.26
#